data_AF-A0A7R9ZSY4-F1
#
_entry.id   AF-A0A7R9ZSY4-F1
#
_cell.length_a   1.000
_cell.length_b   1.000
_cell.length_c   1.000
_cell.angle_alpha   90.00
_cell.angle_beta   90.00
_cell.angle_gamma   90.00
#
_symmetry.space_group_name_H-M   'P 1'
#
loop_
_entity.id
_entity.type
_entity.pdbx_description
1 polymer ?
#
loop_
_entity_poly.entity_id
_entity_poly.type
_entity_poly.pdbx_seq_one_letter_code
_entity_poly.pdbx_strand_id
1 'polypeptide(L)'
;QFLDKHGRAPLNGSIPDMTASTDIYVKLQALYKDQAMADVKEMKALLGAETAVSDDDLQTLCANVFSIGQLKTRTLVEEFTSTTVDDELVEDWGMATFDPYEAPEHTPFLWYLGFRACNVFFAKNQRYPGTTDDWKADIPKLQDCIAEVAEHYKMSDNDLVSTTLLKDAEMKMAHEFTRYANAEIHNIASVVGGVASQEAVKLITGQYVPLDNTYIFNGIVSVGGVYRF
;
A
#
# COMPACT_ATOMS: atom_id res chain seq x y z
N GLN A 1 -17.62 10.62 -24.19
CA GLN A 1 -18.96 10.97 -24.72
C GLN A 1 -19.53 12.21 -24.04
N PHE A 2 -19.94 12.16 -22.76
CA PHE A 2 -20.47 13.35 -22.06
C PHE A 2 -19.46 14.50 -22.03
N LEU A 3 -18.21 14.19 -21.65
CA LEU A 3 -17.12 15.16 -21.62
C LEU A 3 -16.87 15.79 -22.99
N ASP A 4 -16.87 15.00 -24.06
CA ASP A 4 -16.65 15.50 -25.43
C ASP A 4 -17.74 16.47 -25.88
N LYS A 5 -18.98 16.25 -25.42
CA LYS A 5 -20.13 17.08 -25.78
C LYS A 5 -20.17 18.40 -24.99
N HIS A 6 -19.82 18.38 -23.70
CA HIS A 6 -19.99 19.52 -22.80
C HIS A 6 -18.69 20.24 -22.43
N GLY A 7 -17.53 19.65 -22.72
CA GLY A 7 -16.23 20.15 -22.26
C GLY A 7 -16.02 20.10 -20.74
N ARG A 8 -16.91 19.40 -20.01
CA ARG A 8 -16.85 19.21 -18.56
C ARG A 8 -17.38 17.85 -18.14
N ALA A 9 -17.01 17.39 -16.95
CA ALA A 9 -17.62 16.22 -16.33
C ALA A 9 -19.01 16.55 -15.76
N PRO A 10 -19.84 15.53 -15.45
CA PRO A 10 -21.08 15.70 -14.70
C PRO A 10 -20.84 16.43 -13.38
N LEU A 11 -21.80 17.27 -12.99
CA LEU A 11 -21.72 18.06 -11.77
C LEU A 11 -22.03 17.20 -10.54
N ASN A 12 -21.24 17.34 -9.47
CA ASN A 12 -21.50 16.68 -8.19
C ASN A 12 -22.82 17.18 -7.55
N GLY A 13 -23.20 18.43 -7.80
CA GLY A 13 -24.44 19.04 -7.32
C GLY A 13 -24.40 19.54 -5.88
N SER A 14 -23.36 19.20 -5.12
CA SER A 14 -23.07 19.81 -3.81
C SER A 14 -22.24 21.10 -3.97
N ILE A 15 -22.44 22.04 -3.04
CA ILE A 15 -21.61 23.24 -2.88
C ILE A 15 -21.14 23.32 -1.43
N PRO A 16 -19.91 23.80 -1.16
CA PRO A 16 -19.45 24.00 0.21
C PRO A 16 -20.22 25.15 0.89
N ASP A 17 -20.16 25.18 2.21
CA ASP A 17 -20.70 26.28 3.00
C ASP A 17 -20.02 27.60 2.65
N MET A 18 -20.77 28.70 2.69
CA MET A 18 -20.27 30.03 2.37
C MET A 18 -21.09 31.13 3.04
N THR A 19 -20.44 32.27 3.31
CA THR A 19 -21.12 33.45 3.84
C THR A 19 -22.10 34.03 2.81
N ALA A 20 -23.39 33.72 2.98
CA ALA A 20 -24.48 34.20 2.15
C ALA A 20 -25.76 34.35 3.00
N SER A 21 -26.75 35.07 2.49
CA SER A 21 -28.09 34.97 3.08
C SER A 21 -28.68 33.59 2.81
N THR A 22 -29.54 33.10 3.71
CA THR A 22 -30.21 31.80 3.59
C THR A 22 -30.90 31.65 2.22
N ASP A 23 -31.60 32.69 1.77
CA ASP A 23 -32.33 32.66 0.50
C ASP A 23 -31.40 32.53 -0.71
N ILE A 24 -30.24 33.20 -0.71
CA ILE A 24 -29.27 33.13 -1.79
C ILE A 24 -28.60 31.76 -1.80
N TYR A 25 -28.18 31.27 -0.63
CA TYR A 25 -27.53 29.96 -0.50
C TYR A 25 -28.44 28.83 -0.96
N VAL A 26 -29.72 28.81 -0.53
CA VAL A 26 -30.69 27.79 -0.92
C VAL A 26 -30.97 27.84 -2.42
N LYS A 27 -31.11 29.03 -3.01
CA LYS A 27 -31.29 29.18 -4.47
C LYS A 27 -30.09 28.67 -5.25
N LEU A 28 -28.88 29.02 -4.81
CA LEU A 28 -27.66 28.55 -5.46
C LEU A 28 -27.52 27.04 -5.36
N GLN A 29 -27.78 26.46 -4.18
CA GLN A 29 -27.76 25.01 -3.98
C GLN A 29 -28.77 24.30 -4.88
N ALA A 30 -29.98 24.86 -5.05
CA ALA A 30 -30.98 24.30 -5.95
C ALA A 30 -30.50 24.27 -7.40
N LEU A 31 -29.87 25.35 -7.90
CA LEU A 31 -29.31 25.39 -9.25
C LEU A 31 -28.27 24.29 -9.51
N TYR A 32 -27.37 24.05 -8.55
CA TYR A 32 -26.37 22.98 -8.66
C TYR A 32 -27.02 21.60 -8.64
N LYS A 33 -28.01 21.37 -7.77
CA LYS A 33 -28.77 20.12 -7.72
C LYS A 33 -29.52 19.85 -9.02
N ASP A 34 -30.21 20.86 -9.55
CA ASP A 34 -30.98 20.75 -10.80
C ASP A 34 -30.07 20.41 -11.99
N GLN A 35 -28.90 21.08 -12.09
CA GLN A 35 -27.93 20.78 -13.13
C GLN A 35 -27.34 19.37 -12.98
N ALA A 36 -27.02 18.94 -11.76
CA ALA A 36 -26.52 17.58 -11.50
C ALA A 36 -27.55 16.51 -11.89
N MET A 37 -28.83 16.73 -11.58
CA MET A 37 -29.92 15.83 -12.00
C MET A 37 -30.07 15.77 -13.52
N ALA A 38 -29.92 16.91 -14.21
CA ALA A 38 -29.92 16.94 -15.67
C ALA A 38 -28.74 16.17 -16.27
N ASP A 39 -27.53 16.33 -15.70
CA ASP A 39 -26.33 15.62 -16.12
C ASP A 39 -26.46 14.09 -15.92
N VAL A 40 -27.01 13.64 -14.78
CA VAL A 40 -27.27 12.21 -14.51
C VAL A 40 -28.25 11.63 -15.55
N LYS A 41 -29.33 12.35 -15.87
CA LYS A 41 -30.30 11.92 -16.88
C LYS A 41 -29.66 11.77 -18.25
N GLU A 42 -28.78 12.70 -18.62
CA GLU A 42 -28.06 12.61 -19.88
C GLU A 42 -27.04 11.46 -19.88
N MET A 43 -26.30 11.26 -18.79
CA MET A 43 -25.41 10.12 -18.61
C MET A 43 -26.16 8.79 -18.76
N LYS A 44 -27.39 8.69 -18.22
CA LYS A 44 -28.25 7.52 -18.38
C LYS A 44 -28.60 7.25 -19.85
N ALA A 45 -28.82 8.30 -20.64
CA ALA A 45 -29.11 8.19 -22.06
C ALA A 45 -27.88 7.77 -22.91
N LEU A 46 -26.67 7.90 -22.37
CA LEU A 46 -25.43 7.41 -23.00
C LEU A 46 -25.16 5.93 -22.74
N LEU A 47 -25.89 5.30 -21.80
CA LEU A 47 -25.75 3.87 -21.53
C LEU A 47 -26.27 3.05 -22.71
N GLY A 48 -25.52 2.01 -23.11
CA GLY A 48 -25.96 1.08 -24.15
C GLY A 48 -27.12 0.21 -23.67
N ALA A 49 -27.90 -0.35 -24.61
CA ALA A 49 -29.05 -1.20 -24.29
C ALA A 49 -28.69 -2.44 -23.44
N GLU A 50 -27.42 -2.85 -23.42
CA GLU A 50 -26.92 -3.99 -22.67
C GLU A 50 -26.34 -3.63 -21.29
N THR A 51 -26.22 -2.33 -20.97
CA THR A 51 -25.61 -1.88 -19.71
C THR A 51 -26.69 -1.68 -18.64
N ALA A 52 -26.88 -2.68 -17.78
CA ALA A 52 -27.75 -2.57 -16.61
C ALA A 52 -27.00 -1.89 -15.45
N VAL A 53 -27.29 -0.61 -15.19
CA VAL A 53 -26.78 0.16 -14.05
C VAL A 53 -27.96 0.72 -13.28
N SER A 54 -27.90 0.69 -11.94
CA SER A 54 -28.95 1.28 -11.10
C SER A 54 -28.88 2.81 -11.15
N ASP A 55 -30.01 3.48 -10.87
CA ASP A 55 -30.03 4.95 -10.82
C ASP A 55 -29.14 5.49 -9.68
N ASP A 56 -29.06 4.75 -8.58
CA ASP A 56 -28.21 5.10 -7.43
C ASP A 56 -26.71 4.99 -7.76
N ASP A 57 -26.29 3.95 -8.48
CA ASP A 57 -24.90 3.80 -8.93
C ASP A 57 -24.52 4.90 -9.91
N LEU A 58 -25.42 5.24 -10.84
CA LEU A 58 -25.17 6.30 -11.81
C LEU A 58 -25.09 7.67 -11.13
N GLN A 59 -25.95 7.94 -10.15
CA GLN A 59 -25.88 9.15 -9.35
C GLN A 59 -24.58 9.21 -8.54
N THR A 60 -24.17 8.09 -7.94
CA THR A 60 -22.90 7.98 -7.20
C THR A 60 -21.71 8.22 -8.11
N LEU A 61 -21.71 7.67 -9.33
CA LEU A 61 -20.67 7.90 -10.33
C LEU A 61 -20.57 9.38 -10.71
N CYS A 62 -21.71 10.02 -11.02
CA CYS A 62 -21.73 11.43 -11.40
C CYS A 62 -21.28 12.34 -10.25
N ALA A 63 -21.65 12.00 -9.01
CA ALA A 63 -21.22 12.71 -7.82
C ALA A 63 -19.71 12.59 -7.57
N ASN A 64 -19.12 11.45 -7.90
CA ASN A 64 -17.73 11.11 -7.58
C ASN A 64 -16.82 10.99 -8.81
N VAL A 65 -17.18 11.58 -9.94
CA VAL A 65 -16.46 11.42 -11.22
C VAL A 65 -14.97 11.81 -11.13
N PHE A 66 -14.64 12.80 -10.30
CA PHE A 66 -13.27 13.25 -10.06
C PHE A 66 -12.51 12.42 -9.01
N SER A 67 -13.20 11.49 -8.34
CA SER A 67 -12.66 10.62 -7.28
C SER A 67 -12.58 9.17 -7.70
N ILE A 68 -12.78 8.87 -8.99
CA ILE A 68 -12.64 7.52 -9.53
C ILE A 68 -11.17 7.11 -9.43
N GLY A 69 -10.90 6.04 -8.69
CA GLY A 69 -9.59 5.41 -8.59
C GLY A 69 -9.60 4.04 -9.23
N GLN A 70 -8.50 3.67 -9.87
CA GLN A 70 -8.23 2.29 -10.29
C GLN A 70 -6.96 1.83 -9.59
N LEU A 71 -7.05 0.77 -8.81
CA LEU A 71 -5.90 0.12 -8.19
C LEU A 71 -5.60 -1.16 -8.96
N LYS A 72 -4.38 -1.27 -9.48
CA LYS A 72 -3.88 -2.49 -10.13
C LYS A 72 -2.64 -2.95 -9.39
N THR A 73 -2.77 -4.06 -8.67
CA THR A 73 -1.65 -4.65 -7.92
C THR A 73 -0.90 -5.66 -8.78
N ARG A 74 0.38 -5.87 -8.46
CA ARG A 74 1.17 -6.95 -9.03
C ARG A 74 0.75 -8.28 -8.41
N THR A 75 0.90 -9.38 -9.15
CA THR A 75 0.66 -10.71 -8.58
C THR A 75 1.80 -11.14 -7.66
N LEU A 76 1.48 -11.95 -6.65
CA LEU A 76 2.50 -12.56 -5.80
C LEU A 76 3.46 -13.45 -6.62
N VAL A 77 3.01 -14.08 -7.70
CA VAL A 77 3.90 -14.91 -8.53
C VAL A 77 4.96 -14.05 -9.20
N GLU A 78 4.56 -12.93 -9.81
CA GLU A 78 5.51 -11.96 -10.39
C GLU A 78 6.48 -11.46 -9.31
N GLU A 79 6.04 -11.28 -8.07
CA GLU A 79 6.93 -10.84 -6.98
C GLU A 79 7.94 -11.86 -6.50
N PHE A 80 7.58 -13.13 -6.47
CA PHE A 80 8.45 -14.15 -5.92
C PHE A 80 9.34 -14.80 -6.99
N THR A 81 8.93 -14.75 -8.25
CA THR A 81 9.59 -15.48 -9.33
C THR A 81 10.27 -14.58 -10.36
N SER A 82 10.04 -13.27 -10.33
CA SER A 82 10.68 -12.39 -11.30
C SER A 82 12.19 -12.42 -11.13
N THR A 83 12.90 -12.80 -12.20
CA THR A 83 14.36 -12.75 -12.27
C THR A 83 14.87 -11.33 -12.49
N THR A 84 13.99 -10.41 -12.87
CA THR A 84 14.31 -9.01 -13.16
C THR A 84 13.39 -8.11 -12.38
N VAL A 85 13.96 -7.32 -11.48
CA VAL A 85 13.22 -6.24 -10.81
C VAL A 85 13.10 -5.05 -11.76
N ASP A 86 11.89 -4.51 -11.85
CA ASP A 86 11.57 -3.29 -12.59
C ASP A 86 12.37 -2.10 -12.04
N ASP A 87 13.00 -1.32 -12.91
CA ASP A 87 13.82 -0.19 -12.49
C ASP A 87 12.98 0.92 -11.84
N GLU A 88 11.68 1.05 -12.20
CA GLU A 88 10.76 1.97 -11.50
C GLU A 88 10.60 1.59 -10.02
N LEU A 89 10.55 0.30 -9.70
CA LEU A 89 10.43 -0.18 -8.32
C LEU A 89 11.71 0.06 -7.53
N VAL A 90 12.87 -0.12 -8.17
CA VAL A 90 14.16 0.17 -7.53
C VAL A 90 14.28 1.66 -7.21
N GLU A 91 13.84 2.54 -8.11
CA GLU A 91 13.77 3.98 -7.87
C GLU A 91 12.84 4.33 -6.70
N ASP A 92 11.63 3.75 -6.67
CA ASP A 92 10.67 3.91 -5.57
C ASP A 92 11.24 3.47 -4.20
N TRP A 93 11.89 2.32 -4.15
CA TRP A 93 12.53 1.84 -2.92
C TRP A 93 13.72 2.72 -2.54
N GLY A 94 14.49 3.16 -3.53
CA GLY A 94 15.52 4.18 -3.35
C GLY A 94 14.94 5.42 -2.67
N MET A 95 13.86 5.97 -3.22
CA MET A 95 13.10 7.09 -2.65
C MET A 95 12.66 6.84 -1.20
N ALA A 96 12.17 5.64 -0.89
CA ALA A 96 11.79 5.26 0.47
C ALA A 96 12.95 5.24 1.47
N THR A 97 14.20 5.25 1.00
CA THR A 97 15.41 5.29 1.85
C THR A 97 16.06 6.67 1.94
N PHE A 98 15.61 7.68 1.18
CA PHE A 98 16.23 9.02 1.18
C PHE A 98 15.93 9.84 2.44
N ASP A 99 14.76 9.65 3.04
CA ASP A 99 14.38 10.25 4.31
C ASP A 99 14.14 9.13 5.33
N PRO A 100 15.22 8.51 5.84
CA PRO A 100 15.09 7.45 6.82
C PRO A 100 14.45 8.00 8.10
N TYR A 101 13.81 7.13 8.87
CA TYR A 101 13.31 7.50 10.19
C TYR A 101 14.45 7.96 11.10
N GLU A 102 14.10 8.64 12.21
CA GLU A 102 15.07 9.15 13.21
C GLU A 102 16.16 8.12 13.56
N ALA A 103 15.76 6.85 13.66
CA ALA A 103 16.64 5.69 13.67
C ALA A 103 16.52 4.96 12.31
N PRO A 104 17.53 5.07 11.42
CA PRO A 104 17.45 4.53 10.07
C PRO A 104 17.18 3.02 10.00
N GLU A 105 17.65 2.25 10.98
CA GLU A 105 17.40 0.81 11.15
C GLU A 105 15.93 0.44 11.38
N HIS A 106 15.10 1.42 11.71
CA HIS A 106 13.68 1.22 11.93
C HIS A 106 12.81 1.53 10.72
N THR A 107 13.42 1.92 9.59
CA THR A 107 12.74 2.11 8.31
C THR A 107 12.03 0.82 7.89
N PRO A 108 10.69 0.79 7.74
CA PRO A 108 9.93 -0.45 7.52
C PRO A 108 10.35 -1.25 6.28
N PHE A 109 10.81 -0.57 5.23
CA PHE A 109 11.36 -1.20 4.02
C PHE A 109 12.48 -2.21 4.34
N LEU A 110 13.38 -1.90 5.27
CA LEU A 110 14.48 -2.80 5.64
C LEU A 110 13.96 -4.10 6.26
N TRP A 111 12.87 -4.02 7.03
CA TRP A 111 12.24 -5.18 7.66
C TRP A 111 11.59 -6.11 6.63
N TYR A 112 11.11 -5.59 5.50
CA TYR A 112 10.68 -6.41 4.38
C TYR A 112 11.79 -7.36 3.91
N LEU A 113 12.99 -6.79 3.66
CA LEU A 113 14.15 -7.55 3.18
C LEU A 113 14.53 -8.62 4.20
N GLY A 114 14.45 -8.30 5.49
CA GLY A 114 14.65 -9.27 6.56
C GLY A 114 13.61 -10.41 6.58
N PHE A 115 12.33 -10.12 6.37
CA PHE A 115 11.29 -11.17 6.24
C PHE A 115 11.52 -12.06 5.02
N ARG A 116 11.90 -11.46 3.88
CA ARG A 116 12.28 -12.21 2.67
C ARG A 116 13.50 -13.09 2.93
N ALA A 117 14.49 -12.61 3.65
CA ALA A 117 15.66 -13.38 4.05
C ALA A 117 15.28 -14.56 4.96
N CYS A 118 14.32 -14.38 5.87
CA CYS A 118 13.78 -15.48 6.69
C CYS A 118 13.13 -16.58 5.83
N ASN A 119 12.44 -16.22 4.74
CA ASN A 119 11.87 -17.20 3.81
C ASN A 119 12.95 -17.95 3.03
N VAL A 120 14.01 -17.26 2.58
CA VAL A 120 15.20 -17.89 1.95
C VAL A 120 15.89 -18.83 2.95
N PHE A 121 16.05 -18.39 4.20
CA PHE A 121 16.59 -19.21 5.27
C PHE A 121 15.75 -20.46 5.49
N PHE A 122 14.42 -20.33 5.53
CA PHE A 122 13.49 -21.45 5.68
C PHE A 122 13.62 -22.44 4.52
N ALA A 123 13.69 -21.96 3.27
CA ALA A 123 13.87 -22.82 2.11
C ALA A 123 15.15 -23.67 2.20
N LYS A 124 16.25 -23.08 2.70
CA LYS A 124 17.56 -23.76 2.86
C LYS A 124 17.62 -24.70 4.06
N ASN A 125 17.00 -24.33 5.19
CA ASN A 125 17.19 -25.00 6.48
C ASN A 125 15.97 -25.79 6.96
N GLN A 126 14.81 -25.67 6.27
CA GLN A 126 13.52 -26.27 6.62
C GLN A 126 13.01 -25.88 8.02
N ARG A 127 13.45 -24.72 8.51
CA ARG A 127 13.03 -24.10 9.78
C ARG A 127 13.33 -22.60 9.74
N TYR A 128 12.64 -21.83 10.58
CA TYR A 128 12.90 -20.40 10.73
C TYR A 128 14.15 -20.12 11.60
N PRO A 129 14.84 -18.98 11.41
CA PRO A 129 15.98 -18.62 12.23
C PRO A 129 15.59 -18.50 13.70
N GLY A 130 16.46 -18.99 14.58
CA GLY A 130 16.31 -18.87 16.04
C GLY A 130 15.34 -19.81 16.72
N THR A 131 14.79 -20.77 15.98
CA THR A 131 13.93 -21.84 16.50
C THR A 131 14.70 -23.00 17.15
N THR A 132 16.02 -22.86 17.31
CA THR A 132 16.90 -23.90 17.89
C THR A 132 17.51 -23.43 19.20
N ASP A 133 17.96 -24.36 20.04
CA ASP A 133 18.59 -24.05 21.32
C ASP A 133 19.84 -23.17 21.16
N ASP A 134 20.65 -23.44 20.13
CA ASP A 134 21.79 -22.61 19.72
C ASP A 134 21.39 -21.58 18.65
N TRP A 135 20.37 -20.78 18.96
CA TRP A 135 19.82 -19.79 18.03
C TRP A 135 20.86 -18.80 17.51
N LYS A 136 21.88 -18.46 18.31
CA LYS A 136 22.94 -17.51 17.90
C LYS A 136 23.76 -17.99 16.71
N ALA A 137 23.85 -19.31 16.50
CA ALA A 137 24.51 -19.88 15.32
C ALA A 137 23.78 -19.60 14.00
N ASP A 138 22.52 -19.17 14.04
CA ASP A 138 21.74 -18.80 12.86
C ASP A 138 21.98 -17.37 12.39
N ILE A 139 22.49 -16.48 13.25
CA ILE A 139 22.74 -15.07 12.94
C ILE A 139 23.58 -14.90 11.66
N PRO A 140 24.78 -15.51 11.54
CA PRO A 140 25.59 -15.36 10.33
C PRO A 140 24.92 -16.00 9.10
N LYS A 141 24.19 -17.11 9.26
CA LYS A 141 23.48 -17.76 8.15
C LYS A 141 22.32 -16.92 7.63
N LEU A 142 21.62 -16.22 8.54
CA LEU A 142 20.56 -15.29 8.17
C LEU A 142 21.15 -14.04 7.52
N GLN A 143 22.29 -13.56 7.99
CA GLN A 143 23.03 -12.46 7.37
C GLN A 143 23.38 -12.77 5.90
N ASP A 144 23.83 -13.99 5.60
CA ASP A 144 24.07 -14.43 4.22
C ASP A 144 22.78 -14.39 3.37
N CYS A 145 21.64 -14.76 3.95
CA CYS A 145 20.34 -14.69 3.27
C CYS A 145 19.87 -13.24 3.05
N ILE A 146 20.17 -12.31 3.97
CA ILE A 146 19.89 -10.88 3.80
C ILE A 146 20.69 -10.31 2.63
N ALA A 147 21.97 -10.69 2.50
CA ALA A 147 22.80 -10.27 1.38
C ALA A 147 22.27 -10.77 0.03
N GLU A 148 21.87 -12.04 -0.06
CA GLU A 148 21.26 -12.62 -1.27
C GLU A 148 19.96 -11.90 -1.66
N VAL A 149 19.12 -11.56 -0.68
CA VAL A 149 17.88 -10.81 -0.93
C VAL A 149 18.17 -9.38 -1.38
N ALA A 150 19.10 -8.68 -0.73
CA ALA A 150 19.47 -7.31 -1.13
C ALA A 150 19.99 -7.28 -2.59
N GLU A 151 20.74 -8.30 -3.01
CA GLU A 151 21.22 -8.44 -4.38
C GLU A 151 20.07 -8.71 -5.36
N HIS A 152 19.16 -9.64 -5.02
CA HIS A 152 17.98 -9.94 -5.83
C HIS A 152 17.11 -8.70 -6.07
N TYR A 153 16.94 -7.87 -5.04
CA TYR A 153 16.18 -6.62 -5.11
C TYR A 153 16.96 -5.44 -5.73
N LYS A 154 18.20 -5.64 -6.20
CA LYS A 154 19.10 -4.57 -6.71
C LYS A 154 19.34 -3.44 -5.69
N MET A 155 19.23 -3.73 -4.39
CA MET A 155 19.37 -2.74 -3.32
C MET A 155 20.72 -2.84 -2.58
N SER A 156 21.63 -3.72 -2.99
CA SER A 156 22.94 -3.89 -2.33
C SER A 156 23.79 -2.62 -2.32
N ASP A 157 23.69 -1.79 -3.37
CA ASP A 157 24.47 -0.55 -3.50
C ASP A 157 23.76 0.67 -2.85
N ASN A 158 22.52 0.52 -2.39
CA ASN A 158 21.80 1.58 -1.69
C ASN A 158 22.50 1.88 -0.35
N ASP A 159 22.74 3.17 -0.05
CA ASP A 159 23.56 3.57 1.11
C ASP A 159 22.99 3.09 2.44
N LEU A 160 21.67 3.20 2.63
CA LEU A 160 20.98 2.75 3.84
C LEU A 160 21.04 1.22 3.96
N VAL A 161 20.73 0.49 2.90
CA VAL A 161 20.78 -0.99 2.89
C VAL A 161 22.20 -1.50 3.12
N SER A 162 23.17 -0.94 2.41
CA SER A 162 24.58 -1.28 2.55
C SER A 162 25.06 -1.04 3.98
N THR A 163 24.76 0.12 4.56
CA THR A 163 25.27 0.50 5.90
C THR A 163 24.57 -0.24 7.02
N THR A 164 23.24 -0.38 6.95
CA THR A 164 22.43 -0.91 8.04
C THR A 164 22.23 -2.42 7.95
N LEU A 165 22.21 -3.01 6.75
CA LEU A 165 21.99 -4.44 6.57
C LEU A 165 23.28 -5.19 6.25
N LEU A 166 24.11 -4.71 5.31
CA LEU A 166 25.22 -5.52 4.76
C LEU A 166 26.55 -5.34 5.51
N LYS A 167 26.89 -4.11 5.87
CA LYS A 167 28.17 -3.74 6.50
C LYS A 167 28.08 -3.56 8.02
N ASP A 168 26.92 -3.84 8.60
CA ASP A 168 26.75 -3.79 10.05
C ASP A 168 27.55 -4.90 10.73
N ALA A 169 28.65 -4.54 11.40
CA ALA A 169 29.53 -5.47 12.09
C ALA A 169 28.82 -6.23 13.22
N GLU A 170 27.75 -5.67 13.79
CA GLU A 170 26.97 -6.30 14.86
C GLU A 170 25.83 -7.18 14.32
N MET A 171 25.55 -7.13 13.00
CA MET A 171 24.45 -7.85 12.35
C MET A 171 23.11 -7.68 13.10
N LYS A 172 22.80 -6.45 13.52
CA LYS A 172 21.68 -6.15 14.44
C LYS A 172 20.35 -6.66 13.94
N MET A 173 20.08 -6.49 12.64
CA MET A 173 18.83 -6.96 12.05
C MET A 173 18.75 -8.50 12.06
N ALA A 174 19.81 -9.19 11.64
CA ALA A 174 19.85 -10.66 11.68
C ALA A 174 19.74 -11.18 13.12
N HIS A 175 20.42 -10.53 14.07
CA HIS A 175 20.30 -10.83 15.49
C HIS A 175 18.85 -10.71 15.97
N GLU A 176 18.16 -9.62 15.61
CA GLU A 176 16.78 -9.35 16.04
C GLU A 176 15.76 -10.31 15.42
N PHE A 177 15.86 -10.60 14.11
CA PHE A 177 15.01 -11.63 13.47
C PHE A 177 15.22 -13.02 14.07
N THR A 178 16.47 -13.37 14.40
CA THR A 178 16.77 -14.64 15.07
C THR A 178 16.22 -14.63 16.49
N ARG A 179 16.27 -13.50 17.21
CA ARG A 179 15.67 -13.35 18.54
C ARG A 179 14.15 -13.55 18.52
N TYR A 180 13.46 -13.15 17.45
CA TYR A 180 12.02 -13.36 17.32
C TYR A 180 11.62 -14.83 17.24
N ALA A 181 12.50 -15.70 16.72
CA ALA A 181 12.26 -17.14 16.65
C ALA A 181 10.89 -17.54 16.06
N ASN A 182 10.41 -16.79 15.06
CA ASN A 182 9.09 -16.95 14.44
C ASN A 182 7.91 -16.85 15.43
N ALA A 183 8.06 -16.08 16.51
CA ALA A 183 7.00 -15.84 17.47
C ALA A 183 5.94 -14.87 16.93
N GLU A 184 4.68 -15.15 17.24
CA GLU A 184 3.55 -14.27 16.95
C GLU A 184 3.09 -13.58 18.24
N ILE A 185 3.38 -12.29 18.37
CA ILE A 185 3.03 -11.52 19.57
C ILE A 185 1.62 -10.93 19.42
N HIS A 186 0.75 -11.18 20.40
CA HIS A 186 -0.67 -10.81 20.34
C HIS A 186 -0.94 -9.33 20.06
N ASN A 187 -0.16 -8.40 20.63
CA ASN A 187 -0.33 -6.96 20.39
C ASN A 187 -0.01 -6.57 18.93
N ILE A 188 1.05 -7.15 18.34
CA ILE A 188 1.41 -6.95 16.94
C ILE A 188 0.34 -7.55 16.03
N ALA A 189 -0.08 -8.79 16.31
CA ALA A 189 -1.16 -9.45 15.57
C ALA A 189 -2.47 -8.65 15.63
N SER A 190 -2.78 -8.04 16.77
CA SER A 190 -3.99 -7.20 16.93
C SER A 190 -3.94 -5.93 16.06
N VAL A 191 -2.79 -5.26 15.99
CA VAL A 191 -2.61 -4.07 15.13
C VAL A 191 -2.75 -4.46 13.65
N VAL A 192 -2.03 -5.48 13.21
CA VAL A 192 -2.08 -5.97 11.82
C VAL A 192 -3.50 -6.45 11.47
N GLY A 193 -4.18 -7.15 12.37
CA GLY A 193 -5.56 -7.59 12.20
C GLY A 193 -6.54 -6.42 12.04
N GLY A 194 -6.34 -5.33 12.78
CA GLY A 194 -7.11 -4.10 12.61
C GLY A 194 -6.96 -3.50 11.22
N VAL A 195 -5.71 -3.34 10.74
CA VAL A 195 -5.43 -2.84 9.39
C VAL A 195 -6.03 -3.76 8.32
N ALA A 196 -5.76 -5.06 8.40
CA ALA A 196 -6.26 -6.04 7.45
C ALA A 196 -7.80 -6.08 7.39
N SER A 197 -8.47 -5.97 8.55
CA SER A 197 -9.94 -5.93 8.60
C SER A 197 -10.50 -4.70 7.89
N GLN A 198 -9.85 -3.53 8.04
CA GLN A 198 -10.28 -2.32 7.36
C GLN A 198 -10.06 -2.43 5.84
N GLU A 199 -8.92 -2.97 5.40
CA GLU A 199 -8.68 -3.21 3.96
C GLU A 199 -9.71 -4.16 3.36
N ALA A 200 -10.11 -5.21 4.10
CA ALA A 200 -11.19 -6.10 3.67
C ALA A 200 -12.53 -5.36 3.51
N VAL A 201 -12.89 -4.45 4.43
CA VAL A 201 -14.09 -3.63 4.31
C VAL A 201 -14.05 -2.75 3.07
N LYS A 202 -12.90 -2.12 2.75
CA LYS A 202 -12.75 -1.31 1.54
C LYS A 202 -13.01 -2.11 0.27
N LEU A 203 -12.45 -3.32 0.19
CA LEU A 203 -12.63 -4.20 -0.97
C LEU A 203 -14.08 -4.70 -1.10
N ILE A 204 -14.71 -5.08 0.01
CA ILE A 204 -16.10 -5.59 0.01
C ILE A 204 -17.09 -4.50 -0.38
N THR A 205 -16.88 -3.27 0.12
CA THR A 205 -17.80 -2.15 -0.11
C THR A 205 -17.55 -1.41 -1.42
N GLY A 206 -16.36 -1.57 -2.00
CA GLY A 206 -15.92 -0.72 -3.11
C GLY A 206 -15.79 0.76 -2.71
N GLN A 207 -15.62 1.04 -1.41
CA GLN A 207 -15.49 2.38 -0.86
C GLN A 207 -14.09 2.60 -0.30
N TYR A 208 -13.63 3.85 -0.36
CA TYR A 208 -12.26 4.27 -0.02
C TYR A 208 -11.18 3.65 -0.92
N VAL A 209 -9.93 4.08 -0.73
CA VAL A 209 -8.77 3.61 -1.48
C VAL A 209 -8.05 2.54 -0.67
N PRO A 210 -7.95 1.28 -1.16
CA PRO A 210 -7.12 0.25 -0.53
C PRO A 210 -5.64 0.60 -0.59
N LEU A 211 -4.85 0.00 0.30
CA LEU A 211 -3.39 0.12 0.26
C LEU A 211 -2.85 -0.51 -1.03
N ASP A 212 -1.87 0.16 -1.65
CA ASP A 212 -1.23 -0.36 -2.85
C ASP A 212 -0.13 -1.37 -2.47
N ASN A 213 -0.43 -2.65 -2.70
CA ASN A 213 0.48 -3.78 -2.57
C ASN A 213 0.80 -4.19 -1.11
N THR A 214 1.91 -3.74 -0.52
CA THR A 214 2.41 -4.30 0.76
C THR A 214 2.53 -3.24 1.85
N TYR A 215 1.90 -3.51 2.99
CA TYR A 215 2.03 -2.71 4.21
C TYR A 215 2.92 -3.42 5.23
N ILE A 216 3.85 -2.67 5.81
CA ILE A 216 4.80 -3.18 6.79
C ILE A 216 4.69 -2.35 8.05
N PHE A 217 4.55 -3.02 9.18
CA PHE A 217 4.50 -2.39 10.49
C PHE A 217 5.67 -2.83 11.36
N ASN A 218 6.48 -1.86 11.78
CA ASN A 218 7.54 -2.03 12.75
C ASN A 218 7.04 -1.66 14.16
N GLY A 219 6.73 -2.69 14.95
CA GLY A 219 6.25 -2.54 16.31
C GLY A 219 7.27 -2.05 17.34
N ILE A 220 8.57 -2.01 17.01
CA ILE A 220 9.62 -1.51 17.93
C ILE A 220 9.43 0.00 18.17
N VAL A 221 9.19 0.74 17.10
CA VAL A 221 9.02 2.20 17.12
C VAL A 221 7.60 2.65 16.74
N SER A 222 6.67 1.70 16.53
CA SER A 222 5.28 1.97 16.14
C SER A 222 5.15 2.74 14.82
N VAL A 223 5.90 2.32 13.82
CA VAL A 223 5.95 2.95 12.49
C VAL A 223 5.47 1.97 11.44
N GLY A 224 4.74 2.44 10.42
CA GLY A 224 4.39 1.62 9.26
C GLY A 224 4.64 2.33 7.93
N GLY A 225 4.85 1.55 6.88
CA GLY A 225 5.08 2.03 5.51
C GLY A 225 4.37 1.16 4.48
N VAL A 226 4.03 1.75 3.35
CA VAL A 226 3.38 1.07 2.21
C VAL A 226 4.36 1.08 1.05
N TYR A 227 4.56 -0.08 0.43
CA TYR A 227 5.53 -0.26 -0.64
C TYR A 227 4.95 -1.12 -1.75
N ARG A 228 5.28 -0.75 -2.98
CA ARG A 228 5.05 -1.58 -4.16
C ARG A 228 6.22 -2.54 -4.26
N PHE A 229 5.97 -3.85 -4.21
CA PHE A 229 6.99 -4.86 -4.47
C PHE A 229 6.86 -5.45 -5.84
#